data_AF-A0A2K2RSG4-F1
#
_entry.id   AF-A0A2K2RSG4-F1
#
_cell.length_a   1.000
_cell.length_b   1.000
_cell.length_c   1.000
_cell.angle_alpha   90.00
_cell.angle_beta   90.00
_cell.angle_gamma   90.00
#
_symmetry.space_group_name_H-M   'P 1'
#
loop_
_entity.id
_entity.type
_entity.pdbx_description
1 polymer ?
#
loop_
_entity_poly.entity_id
_entity_poly.type
_entity_poly.pdbx_seq_one_letter_code
_entity_poly.pdbx_strand_id
1 'polypeptide(L)' 'MRWVVAVTVWLATYGVAAVVWRVFTDKSWLDAFAFAGTVAVVNVVAQWVAIRAKRKAEERSG' A
#
# COMPACT_ATOMS: atom_id res chain seq x y z
N MET A 1 -9.26 17.52 -9.10
CA MET A 1 -10.26 16.57 -8.55
C MET A 1 -9.81 15.11 -8.58
N ARG A 2 -9.35 14.54 -9.71
CA ARG A 2 -8.94 13.10 -9.78
C ARG A 2 -7.89 12.67 -8.77
N TRP A 3 -6.89 13.51 -8.51
CA TRP A 3 -5.83 13.20 -7.53
C TRP A 3 -6.34 13.16 -6.08
N VAL A 4 -7.23 14.08 -5.71
CA VAL A 4 -7.85 14.10 -4.39
C VAL A 4 -8.64 12.82 -4.15
N VAL A 5 -9.44 12.38 -5.13
CA VAL A 5 -10.19 11.12 -5.05
C VAL A 5 -9.24 9.93 -4.88
N ALA A 6 -8.15 9.88 -5.64
CA ALA A 6 -7.16 8.81 -5.51
C ALA A 6 -6.54 8.77 -4.10
N VAL A 7 -6.18 9.93 -3.55
CA VAL A 7 -5.63 10.04 -2.19
C VAL A 7 -6.67 9.65 -1.14
N THR A 8 -7.93 10.05 -1.29
CA THR A 8 -9.00 9.68 -0.36
C THR A 8 -9.25 8.16 -0.38
N VAL A 9 -9.32 7.54 -1.56
CA VAL A 9 -9.48 6.09 -1.68
C VAL A 9 -8.28 5.35 -1.09
N TRP A 10 -7.07 5.86 -1.32
CA TRP A 10 -5.85 5.32 -0.75
C TRP A 10 -5.91 5.35 0.79
N LEU A 11 -6.15 6.52 1.38
CA LEU A 11 -6.27 6.69 2.83
C LEU A 11 -7.39 5.82 3.43
N ALA A 12 -8.54 5.72 2.77
CA ALA A 12 -9.63 4.84 3.21
C ALA A 12 -9.18 3.37 3.25
N THR A 13 -8.43 2.91 2.24
CA THR A 13 -7.96 1.53 2.16
C THR A 13 -6.99 1.17 3.29
N TYR A 14 -5.95 1.99 3.52
CA TYR A 14 -4.99 1.74 4.60
C TYR A 14 -5.56 2.02 5.98
N GLY A 15 -6.47 3.00 6.09
CA GLY A 15 -7.22 3.26 7.31
C GLY A 15 -8.08 2.06 7.73
N VAL A 16 -8.78 1.43 6.79
CA VAL A 16 -9.53 0.19 7.04
C VAL A 16 -8.57 -0.94 7.45
N ALA A 17 -7.41 -1.08 6.79
CA ALA A 17 -6.41 -2.07 7.19
C ALA A 17 -5.89 -1.87 8.63
N ALA A 18 -5.64 -0.61 9.03
CA ALA A 18 -5.28 -0.28 10.42
C ALA A 18 -6.38 -0.65 11.41
N VAL A 19 -7.63 -0.29 11.11
CA VAL A 19 -8.79 -0.60 11.97
C VAL A 19 -8.93 -2.11 12.15
N VAL A 20 -8.90 -2.86 11.05
CA VAL A 20 -8.99 -4.33 11.07
C VAL A 20 -7.86 -4.93 11.90
N TRP A 21 -6.61 -4.53 11.65
CA TRP A 21 -5.47 -5.06 12.38
C TRP A 21 -5.56 -4.77 13.89
N ARG A 22 -5.98 -3.56 14.27
CA ARG A 22 -6.19 -3.19 15.67
C ARG A 22 -7.26 -4.07 16.32
N VAL A 23 -8.40 -4.27 15.67
CA VAL A 23 -9.50 -5.10 16.19
C VAL A 23 -9.02 -6.54 16.46
N PHE A 24 -8.14 -7.08 15.62
CA PHE A 24 -7.62 -8.44 15.78
C PHE A 24 -6.47 -8.58 16.77
N THR A 25 -5.72 -7.51 17.04
CA THR A 25 -4.52 -7.57 17.89
C THR A 25 -4.66 -6.90 19.24
N ASP A 26 -5.73 -6.12 19.45
CA ASP A 26 -6.00 -5.31 20.65
C ASP A 26 -4.83 -4.37 21.04
N LYS A 27 -3.97 -4.06 20.06
CA LYS A 27 -2.80 -3.21 20.24
C LYS A 27 -3.15 -1.73 20.15
N SER A 28 -2.17 -0.89 20.49
CA SER A 28 -2.33 0.56 20.46
C SER A 28 -2.68 1.08 19.05
N TRP A 29 -3.30 2.26 18.97
CA TRP A 29 -3.56 2.92 17.67
C TRP A 29 -2.25 3.22 16.93
N LEU A 30 -1.18 3.47 17.68
CA LEU A 30 0.13 3.81 17.13
C LEU A 30 0.73 2.62 16.38
N ASP A 31 0.59 1.41 16.93
CA ASP A 31 0.99 0.18 16.24
C ASP A 31 0.14 -0.07 14.98
N ALA A 32 -1.15 0.24 15.03
CA ALA A 32 -2.05 0.08 13.87
C ALA A 32 -1.69 1.04 12.73
N PHE A 33 -1.33 2.28 13.03
CA PHE A 33 -0.82 3.23 12.04
C PHE A 33 0.55 2.82 11.49
N ALA A 34 1.44 2.30 12.34
CA ALA A 34 2.73 1.76 11.90
C ALA A 34 2.53 0.56 10.94
N PHE A 35 1.57 -0.31 11.24
CA PHE A 35 1.17 -1.40 10.34
C PHE A 35 0.65 -0.86 9.00
N ALA A 36 -0.31 0.07 9.00
CA ALA A 36 -0.83 0.67 7.78
C ALA A 36 0.25 1.36 6.94
N GLY A 37 1.17 2.08 7.58
CA GLY A 37 2.35 2.66 6.92
C GLY A 37 3.27 1.60 6.31
N THR A 38 3.49 0.48 7.00
CA THR A 38 4.26 -0.65 6.48
C THR A 38 3.61 -1.24 5.24
N VAL A 39 2.29 -1.48 5.26
CA VAL A 39 1.55 -2.01 4.11
C VAL A 39 1.61 -1.04 2.92
N ALA A 40 1.54 0.27 3.18
CA ALA A 40 1.69 1.30 2.15
C ALA A 40 3.08 1.24 1.48
N VAL A 41 4.16 1.16 2.26
CA VAL A 41 5.52 1.03 1.73
C VAL A 41 5.68 -0.24 0.91
N VAL A 42 5.18 -1.37 1.40
CA VAL A 42 5.23 -2.66 0.69
C VAL A 42 4.53 -2.57 -0.66
N ASN A 43 3.35 -1.92 -0.74
CA ASN A 43 2.64 -1.75 -2.00
C ASN A 43 3.45 -0.92 -3.02
N VAL A 44 4.07 0.18 -2.58
CA VAL A 44 4.93 1.00 -3.44
C VAL A 44 6.11 0.20 -3.98
N VAL A 45 6.78 -0.57 -3.11
CA VAL A 45 7.90 -1.43 -3.52
C VAL A 45 7.44 -2.52 -4.48
N ALA A 46 6.30 -3.17 -4.22
CA ALA A 46 5.75 -4.19 -5.09
C ALA A 46 5.43 -3.65 -6.49
N GLN A 47 4.83 -2.46 -6.57
CA GLN A 47 4.59 -1.77 -7.85
C GLN A 47 5.90 -1.46 -8.57
N TRP A 48 6.91 -0.95 -7.86
CA TRP A 48 8.21 -0.68 -8.45
C TRP A 48 8.87 -1.94 -9.01
N VAL A 49 8.85 -3.05 -8.26
CA VAL A 49 9.36 -4.35 -8.71
C VAL A 49 8.58 -4.84 -9.93
N ALA A 50 7.25 -4.75 -9.93
CA ALA A 50 6.42 -5.17 -11.06
C ALA A 50 6.72 -4.34 -12.32
N ILE A 51 6.89 -3.03 -12.20
CA ILE A 51 7.26 -2.15 -13.32
C ILE A 51 8.67 -2.51 -13.82
N ARG A 52 9.62 -2.79 -12.92
CA ARG A 52 10.98 -3.20 -13.29
C ARG A 52 10.99 -4.56 -14.00
N ALA A 53 10.17 -5.50 -13.54
CA ALA A 53 10.02 -6.81 -14.16
C ALA A 53 9.41 -6.71 -15.57
N LYS A 54 8.37 -5.88 -15.74
CA LYS A 54 7.77 -5.60 -17.06
C LYS A 54 8.79 -5.03 -18.05
N ARG A 55 9.56 -4.01 -17.64
CA ARG A 55 10.61 -3.43 -18.50
C ARG A 55 11.66 -4.46 -18.94
N LYS A 56 12.12 -5.30 -18.02
CA LYS A 56 13.05 -6.40 -18.37
C LYS A 56 12.44 -7.44 -19.31
N ALA A 57 11.13 -7.68 -19.24
CA ALA A 57 10.45 -8.60 -20.14
C ALA A 57 10.35 -8.01 -21.55
N GLU A 58 10.02 -6.72 -21.66
CA GLU A 58 9.99 -5.99 -22.93
C GLU A 58 11.37 -5.96 -23.62
N GLU A 59 12.44 -5.71 -22.86
CA GLU A 59 13.84 -5.75 -23.36
C GLU A 59 14.29 -7.12 -23.86
N ARG A 60 13.68 -8.22 -23.38
CA ARG A 60 13.98 -9.59 -23.84
C ARG A 60 13.14 -10.04 -25.03
N SER A 61 12.08 -9.29 -25.34
CA SER A 61 11.07 -9.65 -26.36
C SER A 61 11.27 -8.88 -27.67
N GLY A 62 12.08 -7.82 -27.67
CA GLY A 62 12.52 -7.08 -28.86
C GLY A 62 13.93 -7.47 -29.27
#